data_AF-A0AAN9BXU8-F1
#
_entry.id   AF-A0AAN9BXU8-F1
#
_cell.length_a   1.000
_cell.length_b   1.000
_cell.length_c   1.000
_cell.angle_alpha   90.00
_cell.angle_beta   90.00
_cell.angle_gamma   90.00
#
_symmetry.space_group_name_H-M   'P 1'
#
loop_
_entity.id
_entity.type
_entity.pdbx_description
1 polymer ?
#
loop_
_entity_poly.entity_id
_entity_poly.type
_entity_poly.pdbx_seq_one_letter_code
_entity_poly.pdbx_strand_id
1 'polypeptide(L)'
;MSKPGPGEVKYVSKALTASGTGARMHDVIPQFVAPLESELGDDDPYDVQVVTLGTNKIPPRRYDLSDLGDPTYFQGWADVQGTGAANDYCRVIGKGKRRFLSCALAGTRGQDHQYVSKLGFEAGHPGTWFMRDVDSDGRDDYCRCTGDEAMSRVVCMKAGEKGFYGSTVQGGSEITFELPGKQGCHHRHLNPHFGL
;
A
#
# COMPACT_ATOMS: atom_id res chain seq x y z
N MET A 1 -8.12 0.59 -49.47
CA MET A 1 -7.03 0.57 -48.48
C MET A 1 -6.98 1.94 -47.82
N SER A 2 -7.51 2.08 -46.61
CA SER A 2 -7.43 3.31 -45.81
C SER A 2 -7.16 2.92 -44.37
N LYS A 3 -6.02 3.36 -43.82
CA LYS A 3 -5.62 3.11 -42.43
C LYS A 3 -6.39 4.05 -41.49
N PRO A 4 -6.95 3.59 -40.35
CA PRO A 4 -7.37 4.48 -39.29
C PRO A 4 -6.17 4.93 -38.44
N GLY A 5 -6.10 6.22 -38.13
CA GLY A 5 -5.08 6.87 -37.29
C GLY A 5 -5.28 6.61 -35.79
N PRO A 6 -4.35 7.09 -34.94
CA PRO A 6 -4.33 6.77 -33.51
C PRO A 6 -5.46 7.48 -32.75
N GLY A 7 -6.20 6.72 -31.93
CA GLY A 7 -7.24 7.24 -31.06
C GLY A 7 -6.67 8.15 -29.97
N GLU A 8 -7.19 9.37 -29.90
CA GLU A 8 -6.87 10.36 -28.87
C GLU A 8 -7.67 10.06 -27.59
N VAL A 9 -6.98 9.83 -26.47
CA VAL A 9 -7.64 9.66 -25.15
C VAL A 9 -7.83 11.04 -24.53
N LYS A 10 -9.08 11.50 -24.41
CA LYS A 10 -9.43 12.72 -23.68
C LYS A 10 -9.79 12.37 -22.24
N TYR A 11 -9.00 12.86 -21.30
CA TYR A 11 -9.33 12.79 -19.87
C TYR A 11 -10.45 13.80 -19.56
N VAL A 12 -11.61 13.32 -19.14
CA VAL A 12 -12.68 14.19 -18.65
C VAL A 12 -12.50 14.38 -17.15
N SER A 13 -11.80 15.44 -16.74
CA SER A 13 -11.75 15.87 -15.35
C SER A 13 -12.99 16.71 -15.03
N LYS A 14 -14.11 16.08 -14.66
CA LYS A 14 -15.22 16.80 -14.01
C LYS A 14 -15.31 16.36 -12.55
N ALA A 15 -14.98 17.30 -11.66
CA ALA A 15 -15.18 17.13 -10.23
C ALA A 15 -16.69 17.16 -9.93
N LEU A 16 -17.24 16.04 -9.47
CA LEU A 16 -18.59 15.98 -8.92
C LEU A 16 -18.57 16.61 -7.52
N THR A 17 -19.26 17.73 -7.37
CA THR A 17 -19.43 18.38 -6.07
C THR A 17 -20.85 18.05 -5.59
N ALA A 18 -20.97 17.10 -4.66
CA ALA A 18 -22.24 16.79 -4.02
C ALA A 18 -22.49 17.77 -2.87
N SER A 19 -23.53 18.58 -2.97
CA SER A 19 -23.98 19.46 -1.87
C SER A 19 -25.15 18.78 -1.16
N GLY A 20 -24.94 18.38 0.11
CA GLY A 20 -26.00 17.80 0.93
C GLY A 20 -26.96 18.87 1.41
N THR A 21 -28.23 18.82 0.99
CA THR A 21 -29.28 19.62 1.61
C THR A 21 -29.72 18.94 2.91
N GLY A 22 -29.65 19.67 4.02
CA GLY A 22 -29.93 19.16 5.36
C GLY A 22 -31.35 18.60 5.50
N ALA A 23 -31.45 17.39 6.05
CA ALA A 23 -32.72 16.72 6.33
C ALA A 23 -33.53 17.51 7.38
N ARG A 24 -34.80 17.78 7.10
CA ARG A 24 -35.76 18.19 8.12
C ARG A 24 -36.27 16.96 8.86
N MET A 25 -36.28 17.08 10.18
CA MET A 25 -36.84 16.14 11.14
C MET A 25 -38.33 15.92 10.79
N HIS A 26 -38.74 14.67 10.53
CA HIS A 26 -40.10 14.21 10.17
C HIS A 26 -40.40 13.83 8.71
N ASP A 27 -39.47 13.20 7.98
CA ASP A 27 -39.84 12.43 6.78
C ASP A 27 -39.40 10.96 6.91
N VAL A 28 -40.38 10.05 6.80
CA VAL A 28 -40.19 8.59 6.73
C VAL A 28 -39.58 8.27 5.36
N ILE A 29 -38.33 7.81 5.34
CA ILE A 29 -37.59 7.45 4.13
C ILE A 29 -38.28 6.26 3.44
N PRO A 30 -38.80 6.39 2.20
CA PRO A 30 -39.02 5.24 1.35
C PRO A 30 -37.65 4.78 0.83
N GLN A 31 -37.35 3.49 1.05
CA GLN A 31 -36.37 2.80 0.22
C GLN A 31 -36.78 2.98 -1.25
N PHE A 32 -35.80 3.02 -2.15
CA PHE A 32 -35.91 3.07 -3.62
C PHE A 32 -35.71 4.45 -4.27
N VAL A 33 -34.45 4.64 -4.67
CA VAL A 33 -33.93 5.18 -5.95
C VAL A 33 -34.36 6.60 -6.35
N ALA A 34 -33.41 7.54 -6.33
CA ALA A 34 -33.50 8.73 -7.17
C ALA A 34 -33.24 8.33 -8.63
N PRO A 35 -34.11 8.67 -9.61
CA PRO A 35 -33.78 8.53 -11.01
C PRO A 35 -32.72 9.57 -11.36
N LEU A 36 -31.54 9.10 -11.78
CA LEU A 36 -30.52 9.94 -12.38
C LEU A 36 -30.76 9.96 -13.90
N GLU A 37 -31.56 10.91 -14.39
CA GLU A 37 -31.57 11.21 -15.82
C GLU A 37 -30.36 12.10 -16.11
N SER A 38 -29.31 11.49 -16.67
CA SER A 38 -28.32 12.23 -17.44
C SER A 38 -28.41 11.78 -18.89
N GLU A 39 -28.99 12.63 -19.75
CA GLU A 39 -28.91 12.46 -21.19
C GLU A 39 -27.46 12.66 -21.66
N LEU A 40 -26.81 11.56 -22.01
CA LEU A 40 -25.63 11.54 -22.85
C LEU A 40 -25.85 10.39 -23.84
N GLY A 41 -26.11 10.76 -25.10
CA GLY A 41 -26.39 9.81 -26.17
C GLY A 41 -25.15 8.98 -26.49
N ASP A 42 -25.27 7.68 -26.25
CA ASP A 42 -24.62 6.58 -26.96
C ASP A 42 -25.38 5.31 -26.54
N ASP A 43 -26.08 4.66 -27.48
CA ASP A 43 -27.04 3.54 -27.26
C ASP A 43 -26.39 2.21 -26.82
N ASP A 44 -25.20 2.23 -26.23
CA ASP A 44 -24.56 1.02 -25.72
C ASP A 44 -24.91 0.81 -24.23
N PRO A 45 -25.56 -0.31 -23.86
CA PRO A 45 -25.88 -0.62 -22.47
C PRO A 45 -24.59 -0.90 -21.68
N TYR A 46 -24.19 0.04 -20.84
CA TYR A 46 -23.15 -0.19 -19.84
C TYR A 46 -23.75 -0.93 -18.65
N ASP A 47 -23.30 -2.16 -18.40
CA ASP A 47 -23.61 -2.88 -17.17
C ASP A 47 -22.91 -2.19 -15.98
N VAL A 48 -23.66 -1.34 -15.28
CA VAL A 48 -23.23 -0.79 -13.99
C VAL A 48 -23.32 -1.91 -12.96
N GLN A 49 -22.21 -2.61 -12.76
CA GLN A 49 -22.11 -3.58 -11.68
C GLN A 49 -22.02 -2.81 -10.35
N VAL A 50 -23.15 -2.70 -9.65
CA VAL A 50 -23.16 -2.21 -8.27
C VAL A 50 -22.49 -3.28 -7.42
N VAL A 51 -21.17 -3.18 -7.25
CA VAL A 51 -20.46 -3.90 -6.21
C VAL A 51 -21.05 -3.42 -4.90
N THR A 52 -21.80 -4.29 -4.24
CA THR A 52 -22.31 -4.03 -2.90
C THR A 52 -21.10 -3.69 -2.05
N LEU A 53 -21.01 -2.43 -1.61
CA LEU A 53 -20.06 -1.97 -0.60
C LEU A 53 -20.44 -2.67 0.70
N GLY A 54 -20.11 -3.96 0.82
CA GLY A 54 -19.86 -4.57 2.11
C GLY A 54 -18.95 -3.58 2.80
N THR A 55 -19.38 -3.07 3.95
CA THR A 55 -18.75 -1.94 4.62
C THR A 55 -17.25 -2.20 4.71
N ASN A 56 -16.47 -1.61 3.79
CA ASN A 56 -15.01 -1.68 3.75
C ASN A 56 -14.55 -0.83 4.92
N LYS A 57 -14.74 -1.36 6.13
CA LYS A 57 -14.38 -0.70 7.35
C LYS A 57 -12.87 -0.80 7.44
N ILE A 58 -12.21 0.23 6.95
CA ILE A 58 -10.77 0.42 7.13
C ILE A 58 -10.47 0.22 8.62
N PRO A 59 -9.69 -0.80 8.99
CA PRO A 59 -9.40 -1.08 10.38
C PRO A 59 -8.60 0.09 10.98
N PRO A 60 -8.92 0.51 12.22
CA PRO A 60 -8.20 1.62 12.85
C PRO A 60 -6.77 1.21 13.22
N ARG A 61 -5.88 2.20 13.25
CA ARG A 61 -4.52 2.07 13.77
C ARG A 61 -4.52 1.55 15.21
N ARG A 62 -3.49 0.77 15.53
CA ARG A 62 -3.20 0.30 16.88
C ARG A 62 -2.23 1.23 17.59
N TYR A 63 -2.65 1.80 18.72
CA TYR A 63 -1.81 2.67 19.55
C TYR A 63 -1.33 2.01 20.84
N ASP A 64 -1.68 0.73 21.05
CA ASP A 64 -1.32 -0.09 22.20
C ASP A 64 0.04 -0.81 22.05
N LEU A 65 0.87 -0.36 21.10
CA LEU A 65 2.15 -0.98 20.77
C LEU A 65 3.21 -0.60 21.79
N SER A 66 3.80 -1.61 22.43
CA SER A 66 4.86 -1.43 23.43
C SER A 66 6.27 -1.43 22.84
N ASP A 67 6.47 -2.20 21.76
CA ASP A 67 7.73 -2.23 21.00
C ASP A 67 7.56 -1.34 19.76
N LEU A 68 8.29 -0.22 19.69
CA LEU A 68 8.29 0.68 18.53
C LEU A 68 9.38 0.32 17.50
N GLY A 69 10.22 -0.66 17.82
CA GLY A 69 11.37 -1.07 17.00
C GLY A 69 12.61 -0.21 17.20
N ASP A 70 13.65 -0.54 16.43
CA ASP A 70 14.96 0.11 16.50
C ASP A 70 14.94 1.44 15.68
N PRO A 71 15.16 2.60 16.31
CA PRO A 71 15.03 3.91 15.63
C PRO A 71 16.13 4.16 14.60
N THR A 72 17.15 3.30 14.54
CA THR A 72 18.17 3.35 13.51
C THR A 72 17.73 2.70 12.20
N TYR A 73 16.53 2.12 12.15
CA TYR A 73 15.94 1.46 10.98
C TYR A 73 14.54 2.01 10.66
N PHE A 74 13.88 1.46 9.65
CA PHE A 74 12.51 1.83 9.30
C PHE A 74 11.54 1.61 10.46
N GLN A 75 10.71 2.63 10.67
CA GLN A 75 9.51 2.60 11.48
C GLN A 75 8.48 3.48 10.79
N GLY A 76 7.27 2.97 10.58
CA GLY A 76 6.26 3.71 9.85
C GLY A 76 4.94 3.00 9.75
N TRP A 77 3.94 3.77 9.33
CA TRP A 77 2.63 3.24 8.97
C TRP A 77 2.65 2.87 7.50
N ALA A 78 2.14 1.69 7.18
CA ALA A 78 2.04 1.16 5.82
C ALA A 78 0.71 0.40 5.65
N ASP A 79 0.31 0.13 4.41
CA ASP A 79 -0.84 -0.71 4.09
C ASP A 79 -0.38 -2.09 3.62
N VAL A 80 0.08 -2.93 4.54
CA VAL A 80 0.50 -4.29 4.19
C VAL A 80 -0.69 -5.24 4.09
N GLN A 81 -1.85 -4.86 4.66
CA GLN A 81 -3.10 -5.61 4.55
C GLN A 81 -3.82 -5.41 3.21
N GLY A 82 -3.52 -4.35 2.46
CA GLY A 82 -4.20 -4.00 1.21
C GLY A 82 -5.62 -3.49 1.43
N THR A 83 -5.78 -2.67 2.46
CA THR A 83 -7.07 -2.10 2.90
C THR A 83 -7.36 -0.73 2.30
N GLY A 84 -6.41 -0.16 1.56
CA GLY A 84 -6.44 1.20 1.04
C GLY A 84 -6.01 2.27 2.05
N ALA A 85 -5.42 1.90 3.19
CA ALA A 85 -4.99 2.83 4.22
C ALA A 85 -3.74 2.38 4.98
N ALA A 86 -2.77 3.28 5.11
CA ALA A 86 -1.55 3.06 5.89
C ALA A 86 -1.84 3.04 7.40
N ASN A 87 -2.37 1.91 7.88
CA ASN A 87 -2.79 1.71 9.27
C ASN A 87 -2.06 0.56 9.98
N ASP A 88 -1.21 -0.18 9.28
CA ASP A 88 -0.35 -1.19 9.87
C ASP A 88 0.96 -0.56 10.33
N TYR A 89 1.36 -0.79 11.57
CA TYR A 89 2.61 -0.23 12.07
C TYR A 89 3.76 -1.21 11.82
N CYS A 90 4.56 -0.91 10.81
CA CYS A 90 5.70 -1.69 10.39
C CYS A 90 7.00 -1.13 10.98
N ARG A 91 7.80 -2.00 11.58
CA ARG A 91 9.07 -1.61 12.22
C ARG A 91 10.07 -2.74 12.19
N VAL A 92 11.34 -2.37 12.21
CA VAL A 92 12.43 -3.34 12.32
C VAL A 92 12.72 -3.60 13.80
N ILE A 93 12.67 -4.88 14.19
CA ILE A 93 12.89 -5.33 15.56
C ILE A 93 14.00 -6.39 15.62
N GLY A 94 14.51 -6.64 16.82
CA GLY A 94 15.63 -7.57 17.04
C GLY A 94 17.00 -6.95 16.72
N LYS A 95 18.07 -7.73 16.92
CA LYS A 95 19.45 -7.27 16.78
C LYS A 95 20.30 -8.25 15.98
N GLY A 96 21.27 -7.73 15.23
CA GLY A 96 22.21 -8.52 14.43
C GLY A 96 21.49 -9.51 13.52
N LYS A 97 21.92 -10.78 13.55
CA LYS A 97 21.33 -11.86 12.73
C LYS A 97 19.92 -12.28 13.14
N ARG A 98 19.37 -11.73 14.24
CA ARG A 98 17.99 -11.98 14.70
C ARG A 98 17.06 -10.80 14.41
N ARG A 99 17.48 -9.87 13.55
CA ARG A 99 16.67 -8.72 13.15
C ARG A 99 15.65 -9.12 12.09
N PHE A 100 14.46 -8.58 12.16
CA PHE A 100 13.41 -8.78 11.15
C PHE A 100 12.45 -7.58 11.11
N LEU A 101 11.90 -7.30 9.94
CA LEU A 101 10.75 -6.41 9.77
C LEU A 101 9.48 -7.11 10.28
N SER A 102 8.70 -6.38 11.07
CA SER A 102 7.44 -6.83 11.66
C SER A 102 6.39 -5.74 11.60
N CYS A 103 5.17 -6.09 11.20
CA CYS A 103 4.03 -5.19 11.17
C CYS A 103 2.97 -5.62 12.19
N ALA A 104 2.52 -4.67 13.01
CA ALA A 104 1.34 -4.84 13.84
C ALA A 104 0.11 -4.44 13.01
N LEU A 105 -0.70 -5.45 12.67
CA LEU A 105 -1.81 -5.27 11.75
C LEU A 105 -2.96 -4.47 12.38
N ALA A 106 -3.53 -3.56 11.61
CA ALA A 106 -4.67 -2.77 12.03
C ALA A 106 -5.88 -3.67 12.40
N GLY A 107 -6.66 -3.24 13.40
CA GLY A 107 -7.83 -4.00 13.86
C GLY A 107 -7.54 -5.30 14.62
N THR A 108 -6.28 -5.69 14.79
CA THR A 108 -5.89 -6.84 15.64
C THR A 108 -5.61 -6.42 17.09
N ARG A 109 -5.41 -7.39 18.00
CA ARG A 109 -4.95 -7.15 19.37
C ARG A 109 -3.95 -8.23 19.78
N GLY A 110 -2.83 -7.83 20.40
CA GLY A 110 -1.82 -8.74 20.95
C GLY A 110 -1.03 -9.57 19.92
N GLN A 111 -1.18 -9.28 18.62
CA GLN A 111 -0.52 -10.01 17.52
C GLN A 111 0.55 -9.16 16.83
N ASP A 112 1.46 -8.59 17.62
CA ASP A 112 2.40 -7.55 17.15
C ASP A 112 3.52 -8.08 16.24
N HIS A 113 3.62 -9.42 16.09
CA HIS A 113 4.70 -10.15 15.40
C HIS A 113 4.21 -11.22 14.41
N GLN A 114 3.01 -11.08 13.82
CA GLN A 114 2.48 -12.09 12.89
C GLN A 114 2.80 -11.79 11.42
N TYR A 115 2.84 -10.52 11.03
CA TYR A 115 3.18 -10.13 9.67
C TYR A 115 4.66 -9.76 9.61
N VAL A 116 5.49 -10.74 9.24
CA VAL A 116 6.94 -10.65 9.40
C VAL A 116 7.71 -10.97 8.13
N SER A 117 8.94 -10.47 8.08
CA SER A 117 9.96 -10.89 7.14
C SER A 117 10.76 -12.09 7.64
N LYS A 118 11.73 -12.52 6.85
CA LYS A 118 12.71 -13.53 7.27
C LYS A 118 13.52 -13.05 8.47
N LEU A 119 13.84 -13.97 9.38
CA LEU A 119 14.82 -13.69 10.42
C LEU A 119 16.20 -13.43 9.81
N GLY A 120 16.83 -12.32 10.20
CA GLY A 120 18.12 -11.90 9.68
C GLY A 120 18.07 -11.31 8.27
N PHE A 121 16.90 -10.81 7.84
CA PHE A 121 16.78 -10.11 6.55
C PHE A 121 17.75 -8.93 6.44
N GLU A 122 18.12 -8.59 5.21
CA GLU A 122 18.97 -7.43 4.95
C GLU A 122 18.13 -6.16 5.03
N ALA A 123 18.23 -5.37 6.10
CA ALA A 123 17.39 -4.16 6.28
C ALA A 123 17.73 -3.01 5.32
N GLY A 124 18.93 -3.06 4.73
CA GLY A 124 19.51 -2.03 3.86
C GLY A 124 20.32 -0.96 4.60
N HIS A 125 20.90 -0.04 3.81
CA HIS A 125 21.75 1.04 4.31
C HIS A 125 20.98 2.10 5.09
N PRO A 126 21.60 2.74 6.12
CA PRO A 126 21.00 3.80 6.90
C PRO A 126 20.25 4.87 6.10
N GLY A 127 18.98 5.10 6.41
CA GLY A 127 18.15 6.13 5.78
C GLY A 127 17.69 5.79 4.36
N THR A 128 17.89 4.55 3.88
CA THR A 128 17.58 4.16 2.50
C THR A 128 16.28 3.37 2.32
N TRP A 129 15.46 3.30 3.36
CA TRP A 129 14.26 2.47 3.41
C TRP A 129 13.00 3.28 3.18
N PHE A 130 12.02 2.65 2.54
CA PHE A 130 10.67 3.15 2.42
C PHE A 130 9.68 2.01 2.24
N MET A 131 8.42 2.30 2.51
CA MET A 131 7.32 1.40 2.21
C MET A 131 6.32 2.07 1.27
N ARG A 132 6.02 1.40 0.15
CA ARG A 132 5.03 1.84 -0.84
C ARG A 132 4.65 0.66 -1.72
N ASP A 133 3.41 0.63 -2.19
CA ASP A 133 3.01 -0.26 -3.29
C ASP A 133 3.81 0.07 -4.55
N VAL A 134 4.79 -0.80 -4.86
CA VAL A 134 5.71 -0.60 -5.98
C VAL A 134 5.27 -1.42 -7.18
N ASP A 135 4.66 -2.57 -6.97
CA ASP A 135 4.20 -3.46 -8.05
C ASP A 135 2.70 -3.39 -8.33
N SER A 136 1.99 -2.45 -7.71
CA SER A 136 0.57 -2.15 -7.91
C SER A 136 -0.35 -3.31 -7.54
N ASP A 137 0.02 -4.10 -6.52
CA ASP A 137 -0.81 -5.18 -6.00
C ASP A 137 -1.76 -4.74 -4.87
N GLY A 138 -1.69 -3.46 -4.49
CA GLY A 138 -2.48 -2.87 -3.42
C GLY A 138 -1.84 -2.98 -2.03
N ARG A 139 -0.63 -3.52 -1.88
CA ARG A 139 0.08 -3.66 -0.60
C ARG A 139 1.40 -2.90 -0.62
N ASP A 140 1.73 -2.25 0.49
CA ASP A 140 3.00 -1.52 0.59
C ASP A 140 4.21 -2.45 0.76
N ASP A 141 5.15 -2.40 -0.20
CA ASP A 141 6.36 -3.21 -0.21
C ASP A 141 7.51 -2.56 0.57
N TYR A 142 8.39 -3.37 1.18
CA TYR A 142 9.57 -2.85 1.86
C TYR A 142 10.76 -2.73 0.92
N CYS A 143 11.09 -1.51 0.52
CA CYS A 143 12.21 -1.20 -0.37
C CYS A 143 13.39 -0.61 0.39
N ARG A 144 14.60 -0.98 -0.03
CA ARG A 144 15.86 -0.60 0.64
C ARG A 144 17.04 -0.57 -0.32
N CYS A 145 18.05 0.24 -0.01
CA CYS A 145 19.32 0.17 -0.72
C CYS A 145 20.20 -0.95 -0.14
N THR A 146 20.76 -1.79 -1.01
CA THR A 146 21.65 -2.92 -0.67
C THR A 146 22.90 -2.90 -1.54
N GLY A 147 23.90 -3.71 -1.18
CA GLY A 147 25.19 -3.80 -1.89
C GLY A 147 26.17 -2.68 -1.55
N ASP A 148 27.41 -2.82 -2.00
CA ASP A 148 28.49 -1.87 -1.69
C ASP A 148 28.38 -0.56 -2.49
N GLU A 149 29.16 0.45 -2.12
CA GLU A 149 29.12 1.80 -2.72
C GLU A 149 29.10 1.79 -4.26
N ALA A 150 29.96 0.98 -4.88
CA ALA A 150 30.08 0.89 -6.35
C ALA A 150 28.93 0.13 -7.05
N MET A 151 28.21 -0.73 -6.33
CA MET A 151 27.19 -1.63 -6.90
C MET A 151 25.84 -1.51 -6.19
N SER A 152 25.65 -0.44 -5.43
CA SER A 152 24.46 -0.27 -4.62
C SER A 152 23.21 -0.10 -5.47
N ARG A 153 22.12 -0.76 -5.08
CA ARG A 153 20.85 -0.76 -5.80
C ARG A 153 19.68 -0.85 -4.85
N VAL A 154 18.54 -0.29 -5.26
CA VAL A 154 17.29 -0.40 -4.50
C VAL A 154 16.58 -1.71 -4.85
N VAL A 155 16.39 -2.54 -3.83
CA VAL A 155 15.66 -3.80 -3.91
C VAL A 155 14.43 -3.75 -3.01
N CYS A 156 13.37 -4.41 -3.42
CA CYS A 156 12.10 -4.46 -2.71
C CYS A 156 11.76 -5.89 -2.29
N MET A 157 11.30 -6.00 -1.04
CA MET A 157 10.73 -7.19 -0.46
C MET A 157 9.21 -7.04 -0.51
N LYS A 158 8.58 -7.87 -1.33
CA LYS A 158 7.14 -7.77 -1.57
C LYS A 158 6.32 -8.09 -0.31
N ALA A 159 5.27 -7.32 -0.09
CA ALA A 159 4.24 -7.63 0.91
C ALA A 159 3.29 -8.72 0.36
N GLY A 160 3.23 -9.89 1.01
CA GLY A 160 2.34 -10.99 0.64
C GLY A 160 1.08 -11.03 1.49
N GLU A 161 0.22 -12.02 1.25
CA GLU A 161 -1.02 -12.20 2.02
C GLU A 161 -0.76 -12.66 3.47
N LYS A 162 0.32 -13.42 3.70
CA LYS A 162 0.63 -14.02 5.02
C LYS A 162 1.79 -13.34 5.74
N GLY A 163 2.54 -12.50 5.04
CA GLY A 163 3.75 -11.85 5.52
C GLY A 163 4.60 -11.38 4.34
N PHE A 164 5.81 -10.92 4.61
CA PHE A 164 6.72 -10.53 3.53
C PHE A 164 7.33 -11.75 2.85
N TYR A 165 7.60 -11.63 1.54
CA TYR A 165 8.31 -12.65 0.79
C TYR A 165 9.71 -12.91 1.39
N GLY A 166 10.13 -14.18 1.39
CA GLY A 166 11.32 -14.66 2.08
C GLY A 166 11.07 -15.13 3.52
N SER A 167 9.94 -14.77 4.13
CA SER A 167 9.52 -15.32 5.43
C SER A 167 9.17 -16.80 5.33
N THR A 168 9.17 -17.51 6.46
CA THR A 168 8.77 -18.92 6.51
C THR A 168 7.29 -19.15 6.22
N VAL A 169 6.43 -18.15 6.45
CA VAL A 169 4.98 -18.25 6.26
C VAL A 169 4.54 -17.88 4.84
N GLN A 170 5.25 -16.97 4.18
CA GLN A 170 4.98 -16.56 2.81
C GLN A 170 5.79 -17.39 1.79
N GLY A 171 7.03 -17.75 2.12
CA GLY A 171 7.98 -18.37 1.20
C GLY A 171 8.61 -17.38 0.21
N GLY A 172 9.37 -17.90 -0.76
CA GLY A 172 10.02 -17.10 -1.80
C GLY A 172 11.30 -16.40 -1.34
N SER A 173 11.59 -15.24 -1.94
CA SER A 173 12.82 -14.46 -1.75
C SER A 173 12.52 -13.08 -1.16
N GLU A 174 13.38 -12.60 -0.25
CA GLU A 174 13.31 -11.22 0.29
C GLU A 174 13.74 -10.15 -0.73
N ILE A 175 14.38 -10.57 -1.82
CA ILE A 175 14.64 -9.75 -3.01
C ILE A 175 13.64 -10.22 -4.04
N THR A 176 12.49 -9.55 -4.10
CA THR A 176 11.41 -9.89 -5.03
C THR A 176 11.58 -9.17 -6.35
N PHE A 177 11.95 -7.89 -6.32
CA PHE A 177 12.28 -7.10 -7.51
C PHE A 177 13.23 -5.95 -7.20
N GLU A 178 13.88 -5.43 -8.24
CA GLU A 178 14.81 -4.30 -8.17
C GLU A 178 14.22 -3.08 -8.88
N LEU A 179 14.44 -1.87 -8.37
CA LEU A 179 13.97 -0.66 -9.03
C LEU A 179 14.95 -0.23 -10.14
N PRO A 180 14.51 -0.20 -11.41
CA PRO A 180 15.38 0.16 -12.52
C PRO A 180 15.85 1.62 -12.44
N GLY A 181 17.11 1.86 -12.78
CA GLY A 181 17.71 3.20 -12.80
C GLY A 181 17.98 3.80 -11.42
N LYS A 182 17.92 3.01 -10.34
CA LYS A 182 18.19 3.45 -8.96
C LYS A 182 19.51 2.88 -8.41
N GLN A 183 20.56 2.83 -9.23
CA GLN A 183 21.91 2.49 -8.78
C GLN A 183 22.57 3.66 -8.02
N GLY A 184 23.56 3.38 -7.18
CA GLY A 184 24.29 4.42 -6.44
C GLY A 184 23.45 5.05 -5.32
N CYS A 185 22.68 4.21 -4.61
CA CYS A 185 21.82 4.65 -3.51
C CYS A 185 22.50 4.65 -2.13
N HIS A 186 23.75 4.17 -2.03
CA HIS A 186 24.45 3.94 -0.77
C HIS A 186 24.49 5.15 0.18
N HIS A 187 24.68 6.35 -0.36
CA HIS A 187 24.77 7.61 0.42
C HIS A 187 23.50 8.47 0.33
N ARG A 188 22.40 7.92 -0.17
CA ARG A 188 21.15 8.66 -0.33
C ARG A 188 20.29 8.52 0.91
N HIS A 189 19.53 9.57 1.21
CA HIS A 189 18.47 9.50 2.21
C HIS A 189 17.12 9.51 1.49
N LEU A 190 16.27 8.53 1.77
CA LEU A 190 14.99 8.37 1.10
C LEU A 190 13.86 8.89 1.98
N ASN A 191 12.76 9.29 1.35
CA ASN A 191 11.54 9.54 2.09
C ASN A 191 10.90 8.19 2.45
N PRO A 192 10.60 7.90 3.73
CA PRO A 192 10.05 6.60 4.13
C PRO A 192 8.71 6.21 3.51
N HIS A 193 7.97 7.15 2.91
CA HIS A 193 6.65 6.91 2.30
C HIS A 193 6.70 7.03 0.76
N PHE A 194 7.56 7.90 0.23
CA PHE A 194 7.60 8.17 -1.21
C PHE A 194 8.81 7.54 -1.94
N GLY A 195 9.89 7.21 -1.22
CA GLY A 195 11.12 6.66 -1.79
C GLY A 195 12.08 7.71 -2.37
N LEU A 196 12.73 7.35 -3.50
CA LEU A 196 13.70 8.14 -4.30
C LEU A 196 13.06 9.01 -5.37
#